data_AF-A0A3E2MSH8-F1
#
_entry.id   AF-A0A3E2MSH8-F1
#
_cell.length_a   1.000
_cell.length_b   1.000
_cell.length_c   1.000
_cell.angle_alpha   90.00
_cell.angle_beta   90.00
_cell.angle_gamma   90.00
#
_symmetry.space_group_name_H-M   'P 1'
#
loop_
_entity.id
_entity.type
_entity.pdbx_description
1 polymer ?
#
loop_
_entity_poly.entity_id
_entity_poly.type
_entity_poly.pdbx_seq_one_letter_code
_entity_poly.pdbx_strand_id
1 'polypeptide(L)'
;MQKSFDQLDTARTRRVLLEGWEQFDEPVDRIVSIGAFEHFGHDRYDDFFTLAHNILPSDGVMLLHTITGLTMPQMVENGLPLTLWLARFLKFIQTEIFPGGHPPTIEMVEEQSVKPGFTLTRRHSLQLHYAKTLDLWAEALEARKDEAIKIQSDEVYERYMRYLTGCSKLFQEGYIDVNQFTLQKAR
;
A
#
# COMPACT_ATOMS: atom_id res chain seq x y z
N MET A 1 17.09 7.75 -9.39
CA MET A 1 16.30 6.67 -10.03
C MET A 1 16.49 6.66 -11.55
N GLN A 2 16.15 7.73 -12.29
CA GLN A 2 16.32 7.79 -13.77
C GLN A 2 17.72 7.37 -14.23
N LYS A 3 18.79 7.93 -13.62
CA LYS A 3 20.18 7.56 -13.95
C LYS A 3 20.48 6.05 -13.87
N SER A 4 19.85 5.34 -12.93
CA SER A 4 20.01 3.89 -12.79
C SER A 4 19.29 3.14 -13.90
N PHE A 5 18.13 3.63 -14.33
CA PHE A 5 17.45 3.10 -15.50
C PHE A 5 18.28 3.34 -16.77
N ASP A 6 18.83 4.52 -16.97
CA ASP A 6 19.60 4.86 -18.18
C ASP A 6 20.77 3.89 -18.44
N GLN A 7 21.33 3.31 -17.38
CA GLN A 7 22.44 2.35 -17.45
C GLN A 7 22.04 0.92 -17.88
N LEU A 8 20.74 0.61 -17.97
CA LEU A 8 20.29 -0.74 -18.35
C LEU A 8 20.50 -1.01 -19.85
N ASP A 9 21.16 -2.11 -20.18
CA ASP A 9 21.30 -2.56 -21.56
C ASP A 9 20.00 -3.21 -22.06
N THR A 10 19.07 -2.39 -22.56
CA THR A 10 17.82 -2.84 -23.14
C THR A 10 17.25 -1.82 -24.13
N ALA A 11 16.59 -2.34 -25.17
CA ALA A 11 15.90 -1.54 -26.18
C ALA A 11 14.53 -0.99 -25.72
N ARG A 12 14.09 -1.31 -24.49
CA ARG A 12 12.82 -0.81 -23.94
C ARG A 12 12.93 0.65 -23.51
N THR A 13 11.93 1.45 -23.87
CA THR A 13 11.76 2.83 -23.41
C THR A 13 11.41 2.87 -21.92
N ARG A 14 11.90 3.90 -21.21
CA ARG A 14 11.74 4.03 -19.75
C ARG A 14 11.94 5.48 -19.33
N ARG A 15 11.11 5.94 -18.38
CA ARG A 15 11.22 7.25 -17.77
C ARG A 15 10.66 7.23 -16.36
N VAL A 16 11.18 8.10 -15.50
CA VAL A 16 10.76 8.33 -14.13
C VAL A 16 10.49 9.81 -13.97
N LEU A 17 9.26 10.13 -13.59
CA LEU A 17 8.81 11.49 -13.35
C LEU A 17 8.77 11.73 -11.84
N LEU A 18 9.14 12.94 -11.41
CA LEU A 18 8.96 13.38 -10.03
C LEU A 18 7.63 14.14 -9.94
N GLU A 19 6.56 13.41 -10.20
CA GLU A 19 5.19 13.93 -10.34
C GLU A 19 4.21 12.95 -9.70
N GLY A 20 3.14 13.48 -9.12
CA GLY A 20 2.02 12.66 -8.64
C GLY A 20 1.20 12.11 -9.80
N TRP A 21 0.35 11.12 -9.53
CA TRP A 21 -0.57 10.59 -10.55
C TRP A 21 -1.53 11.66 -11.07
N GLU A 22 -1.85 12.65 -10.24
CA GLU A 22 -2.69 13.81 -10.59
C GLU A 22 -2.10 14.70 -11.69
N GLN A 23 -0.82 14.57 -11.98
CA GLN A 23 -0.12 15.32 -13.03
C GLN A 23 0.10 14.48 -14.30
N PHE A 24 -0.25 13.20 -14.28
CA PHE A 24 0.00 12.27 -15.37
C PHE A 24 -1.25 12.06 -16.23
N ASP A 25 -1.20 12.42 -17.50
CA ASP A 25 -2.36 12.33 -18.43
C ASP A 25 -2.08 11.52 -19.70
N GLU A 26 -0.89 10.91 -19.81
CA GLU A 26 -0.51 10.16 -21.01
C GLU A 26 -1.19 8.79 -21.09
N PRO A 27 -1.68 8.37 -22.28
CA PRO A 27 -2.24 7.04 -22.47
C PRO A 27 -1.22 5.93 -22.19
N VAL A 28 -1.64 4.88 -21.50
CA VAL A 28 -0.83 3.69 -21.18
C VAL A 28 -1.62 2.41 -21.36
N ASP A 29 -0.95 1.31 -21.73
CA ASP A 29 -1.64 0.04 -21.96
C ASP A 29 -2.14 -0.60 -20.66
N ARG A 30 -1.35 -0.53 -19.58
CA ARG A 30 -1.57 -1.21 -18.30
C ARG A 30 -1.06 -0.34 -17.15
N ILE A 31 -1.68 -0.45 -15.98
CA ILE A 31 -1.28 0.26 -14.76
C ILE A 31 -0.91 -0.74 -13.66
N VAL A 32 0.15 -0.46 -12.92
CA VAL A 32 0.50 -1.16 -11.68
C VAL A 32 0.75 -0.12 -10.59
N SER A 33 0.07 -0.26 -9.46
CA SER A 33 0.24 0.58 -8.27
C SER A 33 0.39 -0.33 -7.06
N ILE A 34 1.50 -0.21 -6.32
CA ILE A 34 1.88 -1.09 -5.21
C ILE A 34 2.27 -0.24 -4.01
N GLY A 35 1.51 -0.31 -2.91
CA GLY A 35 1.83 0.36 -1.65
C GLY A 35 1.81 1.90 -1.70
N ALA A 36 1.16 2.47 -2.72
CA ALA A 36 1.03 3.91 -2.90
C ALA A 36 -0.35 4.43 -2.49
N PHE A 37 -1.39 3.62 -2.64
CA PHE A 37 -2.79 4.03 -2.53
C PHE A 37 -3.18 4.42 -1.10
N GLU A 38 -2.53 3.84 -0.11
CA GLU A 38 -2.63 4.18 1.32
C GLU A 38 -2.32 5.65 1.63
N HIS A 39 -1.59 6.31 0.72
CA HIS A 39 -1.16 7.70 0.83
C HIS A 39 -1.95 8.67 -0.07
N PHE A 40 -2.91 8.19 -0.87
CA PHE A 40 -3.63 9.06 -1.79
C PHE A 40 -4.67 9.95 -1.09
N GLY A 41 -5.17 9.52 0.07
CA GLY A 41 -6.26 10.20 0.77
C GLY A 41 -7.62 9.76 0.23
N HIS A 42 -8.56 9.48 1.14
CA HIS A 42 -9.88 8.92 0.80
C HIS A 42 -10.71 9.87 -0.08
N ASP A 43 -10.49 11.17 0.06
CA ASP A 43 -11.11 12.24 -0.71
C ASP A 43 -10.68 12.25 -2.19
N ARG A 44 -9.57 11.59 -2.53
CA ARG A 44 -8.99 11.57 -3.88
C ARG A 44 -9.18 10.23 -4.62
N TYR A 45 -9.89 9.27 -4.03
CA TYR A 45 -10.08 7.96 -4.65
C TYR A 45 -10.90 8.05 -5.94
N ASP A 46 -11.98 8.85 -5.95
CA ASP A 46 -12.81 9.08 -7.14
C ASP A 46 -11.96 9.63 -8.30
N ASP A 47 -11.11 10.62 -8.03
CA ASP A 47 -10.22 11.24 -9.02
C ASP A 47 -9.17 10.24 -9.54
N PHE A 48 -8.56 9.45 -8.65
CA PHE A 48 -7.56 8.45 -9.03
C PHE A 48 -8.14 7.39 -9.97
N PHE A 49 -9.28 6.79 -9.61
CA PHE A 49 -9.89 5.76 -10.45
C PHE A 49 -10.40 6.35 -11.77
N THR A 50 -10.91 7.59 -11.76
CA THR A 50 -11.31 8.28 -12.99
C THR A 50 -10.13 8.50 -13.93
N LEU A 51 -9.00 8.99 -13.40
CA LEU A 51 -7.77 9.16 -14.17
C LEU A 51 -7.29 7.83 -14.76
N ALA A 52 -7.13 6.82 -13.89
CA ALA A 52 -6.67 5.49 -14.29
C ALA A 52 -7.56 4.89 -15.39
N HIS A 53 -8.87 5.07 -15.27
CA HIS A 53 -9.82 4.63 -16.29
C HIS A 53 -9.63 5.38 -17.61
N ASN A 54 -9.44 6.70 -17.59
CA ASN A 54 -9.32 7.54 -18.78
C ASN A 54 -8.06 7.25 -19.60
N ILE A 55 -6.93 7.05 -18.94
CA ILE A 55 -5.63 6.83 -19.61
C ILE A 55 -5.44 5.38 -20.10
N LEU A 56 -6.27 4.44 -19.65
CA LEU A 56 -6.26 3.05 -20.11
C LEU A 56 -7.06 2.86 -21.42
N PRO A 57 -6.62 2.00 -22.35
CA PRO A 57 -7.43 1.60 -23.50
C PRO A 57 -8.63 0.76 -23.06
N SER A 58 -9.57 0.50 -23.97
CA SER A 58 -10.82 -0.25 -23.70
C SER A 58 -10.62 -1.69 -23.18
N ASP A 59 -9.46 -2.29 -23.42
CA ASP A 59 -9.06 -3.61 -22.88
C ASP A 59 -8.05 -3.50 -21.72
N GLY A 60 -7.85 -2.28 -21.21
CA GLY A 60 -6.87 -1.95 -20.18
C GLY A 60 -7.14 -2.66 -18.86
N VAL A 61 -6.05 -3.00 -18.17
CA VAL A 61 -6.08 -3.62 -16.84
C VAL A 61 -5.16 -2.84 -15.91
N MET A 62 -5.67 -2.58 -14.71
CA MET A 62 -4.91 -2.06 -13.58
C MET A 62 -4.76 -3.15 -12.52
N LEU A 63 -3.54 -3.33 -12.03
CA LEU A 63 -3.28 -4.05 -10.79
C LEU A 63 -3.07 -3.04 -9.67
N LEU A 64 -4.03 -2.96 -8.75
CA LEU A 64 -3.93 -2.16 -7.54
C LEU A 64 -3.58 -3.08 -6.36
N HIS A 65 -2.41 -2.88 -5.77
CA HIS A 65 -1.95 -3.59 -4.59
C HIS A 65 -1.82 -2.61 -3.42
N THR A 66 -2.62 -2.80 -2.39
CA THR A 66 -2.68 -1.89 -1.23
C THR A 66 -2.97 -2.66 0.04
N ILE A 67 -2.42 -2.18 1.16
CA ILE A 67 -2.89 -2.53 2.50
C ILE A 67 -4.36 -2.11 2.60
N THR A 68 -5.17 -2.97 3.21
CA THR A 68 -6.58 -2.73 3.49
C THR A 68 -6.86 -2.96 4.96
N GLY A 69 -7.52 -2.01 5.62
CA GLY A 69 -8.00 -2.16 7.00
C GLY A 69 -9.34 -2.88 7.06
N LEU A 70 -9.57 -3.60 8.14
CA LEU A 70 -10.92 -4.08 8.46
C LEU A 70 -11.79 -2.94 8.99
N THR A 71 -13.08 -3.00 8.69
CA THR A 71 -14.10 -2.17 9.34
C THR A 71 -14.33 -2.64 10.78
N MET A 72 -14.87 -1.77 11.61
CA MET A 72 -15.21 -2.13 12.99
C MET A 72 -16.16 -3.35 13.09
N PRO A 73 -17.24 -3.44 12.29
CA PRO A 73 -18.08 -4.63 12.25
C PRO A 73 -17.31 -5.90 11.89
N GLN A 74 -16.41 -5.84 10.90
CA GLN A 74 -15.58 -6.99 10.52
C GLN A 74 -14.62 -7.42 11.63
N MET A 75 -14.03 -6.48 12.37
CA MET A 75 -13.20 -6.83 13.52
C MET A 75 -14.00 -7.58 14.58
N VAL A 76 -15.23 -7.11 14.88
CA VAL A 76 -16.13 -7.75 15.84
C VAL A 76 -16.55 -9.15 15.38
N GLU A 77 -16.93 -9.29 14.11
CA GLU A 77 -17.34 -10.58 13.50
C GLU A 77 -16.20 -11.60 13.51
N ASN A 78 -14.97 -11.15 13.26
CA ASN A 78 -13.77 -11.99 13.30
C ASN A 78 -13.24 -12.22 14.73
N GLY A 79 -13.94 -11.73 15.77
CA GLY A 79 -13.54 -11.91 17.16
C GLY A 79 -12.25 -11.17 17.56
N LEU A 80 -11.92 -10.08 16.86
CA LEU A 80 -10.70 -9.29 17.09
C LEU A 80 -10.93 -8.22 18.17
N PRO A 81 -10.29 -8.31 19.34
CA PRO A 81 -10.53 -7.39 20.44
C PRO A 81 -9.93 -6.00 20.20
N LEU A 82 -10.72 -4.95 20.43
CA LEU A 82 -10.27 -3.56 20.36
C LEU A 82 -9.48 -3.16 21.62
N THR A 83 -8.23 -3.60 21.68
CA THR A 83 -7.37 -3.40 22.86
C THR A 83 -6.79 -1.97 22.95
N LEU A 84 -6.41 -1.58 24.17
CA LEU A 84 -5.64 -0.34 24.39
C LEU A 84 -4.31 -0.33 23.65
N TRP A 85 -3.69 -1.50 23.47
CA TRP A 85 -2.46 -1.64 22.70
C TRP A 85 -2.71 -1.29 21.23
N LEU A 86 -3.77 -1.82 20.61
CA LEU A 86 -4.14 -1.53 19.22
C LEU A 86 -4.34 -0.02 19.02
N ALA A 87 -5.14 0.61 19.87
CA ALA A 87 -5.40 2.05 19.77
C ALA A 87 -4.12 2.90 19.89
N ARG A 88 -3.22 2.55 20.82
CA ARG A 88 -1.93 3.22 21.00
C ARG A 88 -0.98 2.98 19.82
N PHE A 89 -1.01 1.78 19.25
CA PHE A 89 -0.16 1.42 18.13
C PHE A 89 -0.62 2.12 16.84
N LEU A 90 -1.92 2.15 16.55
CA LEU A 90 -2.46 2.91 15.41
C LEU A 90 -2.16 4.41 15.52
N LYS A 91 -2.29 4.98 16.73
CA LYS A 91 -1.87 6.36 16.98
C LYS A 91 -0.38 6.56 16.68
N PHE A 92 0.48 5.67 17.16
CA PHE A 92 1.92 5.70 16.88
C PHE A 92 2.23 5.68 15.38
N ILE A 93 1.58 4.80 14.61
CA ILE A 93 1.75 4.74 13.15
C ILE A 93 1.39 6.08 12.51
N GLN A 94 0.24 6.66 12.86
CA GLN A 94 -0.22 7.92 12.28
C GLN A 94 0.62 9.14 12.70
N THR A 95 1.24 9.12 13.88
CA THR A 95 2.01 10.26 14.38
C THR A 95 3.49 10.21 14.03
N GLU A 96 4.09 9.02 14.02
CA GLU A 96 5.54 8.86 13.97
C GLU A 96 6.07 8.16 12.72
N ILE A 97 5.24 7.41 11.98
CA ILE A 97 5.69 6.60 10.83
C ILE A 97 5.07 7.10 9.52
N PHE A 98 3.74 7.14 9.44
CA PHE A 98 2.99 7.53 8.24
C PHE A 98 1.95 8.62 8.54
N PRO A 99 2.38 9.86 8.79
CA PRO A 99 1.46 11.00 8.86
C PRO A 99 0.63 11.12 7.58
N GLY A 100 -0.69 11.05 7.71
CA GLY A 100 -1.64 11.10 6.59
C GLY A 100 -1.94 9.75 5.92
N GLY A 101 -1.23 8.67 6.27
CA GLY A 101 -1.51 7.33 5.76
C GLY A 101 -2.81 6.77 6.32
N HIS A 102 -3.77 6.48 5.45
CA HIS A 102 -5.07 5.91 5.82
C HIS A 102 -5.41 4.77 4.85
N PRO A 103 -5.13 3.51 5.22
CA PRO A 103 -5.45 2.40 4.33
C PRO A 103 -6.97 2.39 4.04
N PRO A 104 -7.39 2.10 2.79
CA PRO A 104 -8.80 1.89 2.49
C PRO A 104 -9.33 0.63 3.18
N THR A 105 -10.64 0.48 3.24
CA THR A 105 -11.25 -0.84 3.42
C THR A 105 -11.34 -1.56 2.08
N ILE A 106 -11.64 -2.87 2.10
CA ILE A 106 -11.84 -3.62 0.85
C ILE A 106 -13.03 -3.02 0.07
N GLU A 107 -14.13 -2.76 0.75
CA GLU A 107 -15.36 -2.21 0.17
C GLU A 107 -15.12 -0.85 -0.47
N MET A 108 -14.33 0.02 0.16
CA MET A 108 -13.96 1.30 -0.42
C MET A 108 -13.26 1.13 -1.77
N VAL A 109 -12.32 0.19 -1.90
CA VAL A 109 -11.65 -0.04 -3.19
C VAL A 109 -12.64 -0.57 -4.23
N GLU A 110 -13.48 -1.53 -3.84
CA GLU A 110 -14.46 -2.16 -4.74
C GLU A 110 -15.48 -1.12 -5.24
N GLU A 111 -16.12 -0.39 -4.34
CA GLU A 111 -17.14 0.63 -4.65
C GLU A 111 -16.57 1.77 -5.50
N GLN A 112 -15.40 2.30 -5.12
CA GLN A 112 -14.79 3.45 -5.80
C GLN A 112 -14.30 3.07 -7.21
N SER A 113 -13.78 1.85 -7.38
CA SER A 113 -13.31 1.40 -8.70
C SER A 113 -14.45 1.17 -9.70
N VAL A 114 -15.64 0.76 -9.24
CA VAL A 114 -16.79 0.49 -10.12
C VAL A 114 -17.37 1.77 -10.71
N LYS A 115 -17.34 2.90 -9.97
CA LYS A 115 -17.92 4.19 -10.40
C LYS A 115 -17.46 4.65 -11.80
N PRO A 116 -16.15 4.70 -12.12
CA PRO A 116 -15.69 5.08 -13.46
C PRO A 116 -15.80 3.96 -14.49
N GLY A 117 -16.17 2.74 -14.09
CA GLY A 117 -16.39 1.61 -15.00
C GLY A 117 -15.37 0.47 -14.92
N PHE A 118 -14.64 0.29 -13.81
CA PHE A 118 -13.86 -0.94 -13.65
C PHE A 118 -14.74 -2.12 -13.21
N THR A 119 -14.37 -3.30 -13.70
CA THR A 119 -14.84 -4.59 -13.17
C THR A 119 -13.72 -5.23 -12.36
N LEU A 120 -13.99 -5.56 -11.10
CA LEU A 120 -13.09 -6.37 -10.28
C LEU A 120 -13.17 -7.83 -10.75
N THR A 121 -12.11 -8.29 -11.40
CA THR A 121 -12.03 -9.67 -11.92
C THR A 121 -11.41 -10.64 -10.91
N ARG A 122 -10.59 -10.14 -9.99
CA ARG A 122 -9.96 -10.91 -8.92
C ARG A 122 -9.53 -10.00 -7.79
N ARG A 123 -9.80 -10.43 -6.55
CA ARG A 123 -9.12 -9.97 -5.35
C ARG A 123 -8.28 -11.10 -4.77
N HIS A 124 -7.03 -10.81 -4.39
CA HIS A 124 -6.12 -11.79 -3.81
C HIS A 124 -5.44 -11.20 -2.58
N SER A 125 -5.75 -11.78 -1.41
CA SER A 125 -5.09 -11.42 -0.15
C SER A 125 -3.70 -12.04 -0.08
N LEU A 126 -2.76 -11.26 0.46
CA LEU A 126 -1.38 -11.67 0.76
C LEU A 126 -1.06 -11.48 2.26
N GLN A 127 -2.07 -11.43 3.14
CA GLN A 127 -1.95 -11.10 4.57
C GLN A 127 -0.71 -11.71 5.26
N LEU A 128 -0.61 -13.04 5.28
CA LEU A 128 0.47 -13.75 5.97
C LEU A 128 1.83 -13.61 5.28
N HIS A 129 1.84 -13.31 3.98
CA HIS A 129 3.09 -12.99 3.28
C HIS A 129 3.65 -11.66 3.78
N TYR A 130 2.79 -10.69 4.10
CA TYR A 130 3.21 -9.39 4.61
C TYR A 130 3.72 -9.48 6.05
N ALA A 131 3.09 -10.31 6.91
CA ALA A 131 3.65 -10.64 8.23
C ALA A 131 5.08 -11.16 8.12
N LYS A 132 5.31 -12.19 7.27
CA LYS A 132 6.64 -12.74 7.02
C LYS A 132 7.62 -11.71 6.44
N THR A 133 7.13 -10.79 5.62
CA THR A 133 7.95 -9.72 5.03
C THR A 133 8.43 -8.75 6.10
N LEU A 134 7.54 -8.35 7.01
CA LEU A 134 7.85 -7.47 8.13
C LEU A 134 8.79 -8.12 9.14
N ASP A 135 8.64 -9.43 9.40
CA ASP A 135 9.57 -10.19 10.25
C ASP A 135 10.98 -10.17 9.65
N LEU A 136 11.12 -10.47 8.35
CA LEU A 136 12.42 -10.43 7.66
C LEU A 136 13.04 -9.02 7.64
N TRP A 137 12.22 -7.97 7.53
CA TRP A 137 12.71 -6.60 7.63
C TRP A 137 13.18 -6.25 9.04
N ALA A 138 12.45 -6.69 10.07
CA ALA A 138 12.85 -6.49 11.46
C ALA A 138 14.16 -7.23 11.77
N GLU A 139 14.28 -8.50 11.37
CA GLU A 139 15.50 -9.30 11.52
C GLU A 139 16.70 -8.64 10.81
N ALA A 140 16.50 -8.13 9.59
CA ALA A 140 17.55 -7.47 8.83
C ALA A 140 18.00 -6.12 9.43
N LEU A 141 17.08 -5.38 10.07
CA LEU A 141 17.38 -4.14 10.79
C LEU A 141 18.10 -4.42 12.11
N GLU A 142 17.62 -5.42 12.87
CA GLU A 142 18.24 -5.86 14.12
C GLU A 142 19.67 -6.35 13.90
N ALA A 143 19.90 -7.18 12.87
CA ALA A 143 21.22 -7.68 12.51
C ALA A 143 22.22 -6.57 12.14
N ARG A 144 21.74 -5.36 11.83
CA ARG A 144 22.55 -4.17 11.49
C ARG A 144 22.31 -3.01 12.46
N LYS A 145 21.93 -3.30 13.71
CA LYS A 145 21.62 -2.30 14.73
C LYS A 145 22.68 -1.19 14.84
N ASP A 146 23.95 -1.56 15.00
CA ASP A 146 25.05 -0.60 15.17
C ASP A 146 25.21 0.32 13.94
N GLU A 147 25.03 -0.23 12.73
CA GLU A 147 25.07 0.55 11.50
C GLU A 147 23.87 1.50 11.41
N ALA A 148 22.67 1.02 11.73
CA ALA A 148 21.44 1.82 11.73
C ALA A 148 21.52 3.01 12.72
N ILE A 149 22.03 2.76 13.93
CA ILE A 149 22.26 3.81 14.94
C ILE A 149 23.28 4.82 14.45
N LYS A 150 24.38 4.36 13.84
CA LYS A 150 25.42 5.24 13.31
C LYS A 150 24.92 6.13 12.16
N ILE A 151 24.03 5.61 11.30
CA ILE A 151 23.46 6.37 10.18
C ILE A 151 22.39 7.35 10.67
N GLN A 152 21.62 6.98 11.70
CA GLN A 152 20.53 7.78 12.25
C GLN A 152 20.74 8.03 13.75
N SER A 153 20.06 7.27 14.61
CA SER A 153 20.15 7.34 16.07
C SER A 153 19.49 6.12 16.71
N ASP A 154 19.76 5.88 18.00
CA ASP A 154 19.02 4.90 18.81
C ASP A 154 17.50 5.11 18.77
N GLU A 155 17.05 6.37 18.85
CA GLU A 155 15.62 6.70 18.82
C GLU A 155 14.98 6.25 17.50
N VAL A 156 15.63 6.50 16.37
CA VAL A 156 15.12 6.10 15.05
C VAL A 156 15.12 4.58 14.91
N TYR A 157 16.17 3.90 15.39
CA TYR A 157 16.24 2.44 15.39
C TYR A 157 15.08 1.82 16.17
N GLU A 158 14.88 2.22 17.43
CA GLU A 158 13.82 1.68 18.29
C GLU A 158 12.43 2.00 17.73
N ARG A 159 12.24 3.19 17.15
CA ARG A 159 11.01 3.56 16.45
C ARG A 159 10.71 2.62 15.28
N TYR A 160 11.70 2.32 14.43
CA TYR A 160 11.50 1.42 13.29
C TYR A 160 11.31 -0.04 13.72
N MET A 161 12.02 -0.51 14.74
CA MET A 161 11.80 -1.85 15.29
C MET A 161 10.38 -2.00 15.86
N ARG A 162 9.89 -1.00 16.60
CA ARG A 162 8.52 -0.96 17.10
C ARG A 162 7.50 -0.97 15.97
N TYR A 163 7.75 -0.20 14.91
CA TYR A 163 6.91 -0.18 13.72
C TYR A 163 6.83 -1.55 13.04
N LEU A 164 7.98 -2.13 12.68
CA LEU A 164 8.02 -3.38 11.90
C LEU A 164 7.39 -4.54 12.65
N THR A 165 7.79 -4.75 13.90
CA THR A 165 7.27 -5.84 14.75
C THR A 165 5.80 -5.65 15.10
N GLY A 166 5.36 -4.42 15.37
CA GLY A 166 3.97 -4.13 15.66
C GLY A 166 3.05 -4.30 14.44
N CYS A 167 3.51 -3.88 13.25
CA CYS A 167 2.77 -4.14 12.01
C CYS A 167 2.72 -5.63 11.68
N SER A 168 3.81 -6.38 11.90
CA SER A 168 3.81 -7.83 11.70
C SER A 168 2.71 -8.48 12.53
N LYS A 169 2.63 -8.11 13.82
CA LYS A 169 1.56 -8.57 14.72
C LYS A 169 0.16 -8.24 14.19
N LEU A 170 -0.08 -7.04 13.65
CA LEU A 170 -1.39 -6.70 13.09
C LEU A 170 -1.78 -7.58 11.89
N PHE A 171 -0.83 -7.93 11.01
CA PHE A 171 -1.08 -8.86 9.91
C PHE A 171 -1.28 -10.30 10.40
N GLN A 172 -0.51 -10.75 11.39
CA GLN A 172 -0.63 -12.11 11.96
C GLN A 172 -1.97 -12.30 12.68
N GLU A 173 -2.42 -11.30 13.43
CA GLU A 173 -3.69 -11.32 14.16
C GLU A 173 -4.90 -10.98 13.27
N GLY A 174 -4.65 -10.49 12.06
CA GLY A 174 -5.70 -10.24 11.06
C GLY A 174 -6.42 -8.90 11.16
N TYR A 175 -5.89 -7.92 11.90
CA TYR A 175 -6.46 -6.56 11.96
C TYR A 175 -6.34 -5.79 10.64
N ILE A 176 -5.32 -6.13 9.86
CA ILE A 176 -5.04 -5.55 8.55
C ILE A 176 -4.76 -6.68 7.55
N ASP A 177 -5.02 -6.38 6.29
CA ASP A 177 -4.74 -7.26 5.16
C ASP A 177 -4.01 -6.46 4.08
N VAL A 178 -3.50 -7.14 3.08
CA VAL A 178 -2.92 -6.56 1.87
C VAL A 178 -3.53 -7.29 0.68
N ASN A 179 -4.20 -6.52 -0.19
CA ASN A 179 -4.97 -7.09 -1.28
C ASN A 179 -4.44 -6.62 -2.63
N GLN A 180 -4.40 -7.56 -3.57
CA GLN A 180 -4.25 -7.29 -5.00
C GLN A 180 -5.62 -7.32 -5.67
N PHE A 181 -6.04 -6.18 -6.21
CA PHE A 181 -7.26 -5.99 -6.98
C PHE A 181 -6.90 -5.94 -8.46
N THR A 182 -7.40 -6.90 -9.24
CA THR A 182 -7.28 -6.92 -10.69
C THR A 182 -8.52 -6.24 -11.28
N LEU A 183 -8.33 -5.00 -11.74
CA LEU A 183 -9.39 -4.11 -12.21
C LEU A 183 -9.31 -4.01 -13.73
N GLN A 184 -10.30 -4.55 -14.41
CA GLN A 184 -10.39 -4.49 -15.87
C GLN A 184 -11.34 -3.38 -16.27
N LYS A 185 -10.95 -2.55 -17.25
CA LYS A 185 -11.85 -1.55 -17.83
C LYS A 185 -13.04 -2.27 -18.47
N ALA A 186 -14.26 -2.01 -17.98
CA ALA A 186 -15.46 -2.58 -18.58
C ALA A 186 -15.62 -2.02 -20.00
N ARG A 187 -16.11 -2.87 -20.90
CA ARG A 187 -16.43 -2.46 -22.28
C ARG A 187 -17.72 -1.65 -22.33
#